data_AF-A0A7Y4WI40-F1
#
_entry.id   AF-A0A7Y4WI40-F1
#
_cell.length_a   1.000
_cell.length_b   1.000
_cell.length_c   1.000
_cell.angle_alpha   90.00
_cell.angle_beta   90.00
_cell.angle_gamma   90.00
#
_symmetry.space_group_name_H-M   'P 1'
#
loop_
_entity.id
_entity.type
_entity.pdbx_description
1 polymer ?
#
loop_
_entity_poly.entity_id
_entity_poly.type
_entity_poly.pdbx_seq_one_letter_code
_entity_poly.pdbx_strand_id
1 'polypeptide(L)'
;MQALVEDFFRLEPGLLELEREVDAARDEGHSSWFCSNYLWLPVNTRLRMLVGVGRLPRPGDEAHPELFDSRSYELLFTHLSQRLPPCRACGCARFLALREAGA
;
A
#
# COMPACT_ATOMS: atom_id res chain seq x y z
N MET A 1 -3.86 12.88 -18.47
CA MET A 1 -2.50 12.71 -17.92
C MET A 1 -2.62 11.68 -16.79
N GLN A 2 -1.92 10.56 -16.86
CA GLN A 2 -1.99 9.54 -15.80
C GLN A 2 -1.10 10.01 -14.65
N ALA A 3 -1.67 10.26 -13.47
CA ALA A 3 -0.90 10.63 -12.28
C ALA A 3 0.06 9.48 -11.91
N LEU A 4 1.30 9.82 -11.58
CA LEU A 4 2.30 8.87 -11.11
C LEU A 4 2.15 8.66 -9.60
N VAL A 5 2.67 7.54 -9.09
CA VAL A 5 2.68 7.24 -7.66
C VAL A 5 3.27 8.40 -6.85
N GLU A 6 4.38 8.99 -7.31
CA GLU A 6 5.07 10.11 -6.68
C GLU A 6 4.19 11.35 -6.51
N ASP A 7 3.26 11.59 -7.43
CA ASP A 7 2.36 12.74 -7.35
C ASP A 7 1.44 12.60 -6.13
N PHE A 8 0.94 11.39 -5.86
CA PHE A 8 0.09 11.15 -4.68
C PHE A 8 0.83 11.38 -3.37
N PHE A 9 2.12 11.05 -3.29
CA PHE A 9 2.92 11.34 -2.08
C PHE A 9 3.12 12.84 -1.83
N ARG A 10 3.11 13.67 -2.87
CA ARG A 10 3.11 15.13 -2.71
C ARG A 10 1.76 15.65 -2.23
N LEU A 11 0.67 15.05 -2.71
CA LEU A 11 -0.71 15.48 -2.42
C LEU A 11 -1.21 15.00 -1.05
N GLU A 12 -0.83 13.79 -0.63
CA GLU A 12 -1.22 13.22 0.65
C GLU A 12 0.03 12.81 1.45
N PRO A 13 0.59 13.72 2.28
CA PRO A 13 1.79 13.45 3.06
C PRO A 13 1.67 12.27 4.02
N GLY A 14 0.45 11.90 4.43
CA GLY A 14 0.20 10.71 5.26
C GLY A 14 0.64 9.40 4.59
N LEU A 15 0.77 9.36 3.25
CA LEU A 15 1.29 8.20 2.53
C LEU A 15 2.76 7.91 2.88
N LEU A 16 3.55 8.93 3.22
CA LEU A 16 4.95 8.75 3.62
C LEU A 16 5.08 7.94 4.91
N GLU A 17 4.12 8.07 5.82
CA GLU A 17 4.11 7.28 7.05
C GLU A 17 3.86 5.80 6.75
N LEU A 18 2.91 5.51 5.86
CA LEU A 18 2.63 4.13 5.43
C LEU A 18 3.80 3.52 4.67
N GLU A 19 4.48 4.29 3.82
CA GLU A 19 5.67 3.83 3.12
C GLU A 19 6.77 3.45 4.10
N ARG A 20 7.06 4.29 5.10
CA ARG A 20 8.06 3.99 6.13
C ARG A 20 7.71 2.75 6.94
N GLU A 21 6.44 2.53 7.26
CA GLU A 21 6.01 1.34 8.00
C GLU A 21 6.21 0.07 7.19
N VAL A 22 5.80 0.09 5.92
CA VAL A 22 6.03 -1.01 4.97
C VAL A 22 7.54 -1.26 4.81
N ASP A 23 8.33 -0.21 4.68
CA ASP A 23 9.78 -0.28 4.56
C ASP A 23 10.46 -0.71 5.85
N ALA A 24 9.83 -0.61 7.00
CA ALA A 24 10.35 -1.12 8.26
C ALA A 24 10.01 -2.61 8.47
N ALA A 25 9.02 -3.14 7.74
CA ALA A 25 8.59 -4.52 7.89
C ALA A 25 9.68 -5.50 7.46
N ARG A 26 10.08 -6.40 8.36
CA ARG A 26 11.12 -7.41 8.12
C ARG A 26 10.69 -8.76 8.66
N ASP A 27 11.09 -9.82 7.97
CA ASP A 27 11.12 -11.16 8.54
C ASP A 27 12.47 -11.36 9.23
N GLU A 28 12.50 -11.27 10.55
CA GLU A 28 13.73 -11.40 11.35
C GLU A 28 14.24 -12.85 11.45
N GLY A 29 13.50 -13.83 10.93
CA GLY A 29 13.94 -15.22 10.96
C GLY A 29 13.72 -15.95 12.29
N HIS A 30 13.33 -15.24 13.35
CA HIS A 30 13.16 -15.79 14.71
C HIS A 30 11.98 -16.77 14.84
N SER A 31 10.95 -16.59 14.02
CA SER A 31 9.78 -17.48 13.93
C SER A 31 9.95 -18.48 12.78
N SER A 32 9.33 -19.65 12.91
CA SER A 32 9.20 -20.63 11.81
C SER A 32 8.25 -20.15 10.69
N TRP A 33 7.57 -19.03 10.89
CA TRP A 33 6.50 -18.50 10.06
C TRP A 33 6.57 -16.98 9.94
N PHE A 34 6.24 -16.46 8.76
CA PHE A 34 6.08 -15.03 8.50
C PHE A 34 4.98 -14.76 7.45
N CYS A 35 4.10 -13.79 7.71
CA CYS A 35 3.01 -13.42 6.80
C CYS A 35 2.94 -11.92 6.54
N SER A 36 3.34 -11.52 5.34
CA SER A 36 3.25 -10.15 4.83
C SER A 36 1.81 -9.65 4.77
N ASN A 37 0.85 -10.54 4.46
CA ASN A 37 -0.56 -10.15 4.39
C ASN A 37 -1.12 -9.75 5.74
N TYR A 38 -0.68 -10.42 6.80
CA TYR A 38 -1.07 -10.09 8.16
C TYR A 38 -0.58 -8.70 8.54
N LEU A 39 0.70 -8.40 8.22
CA LEU A 39 1.26 -7.05 8.39
C LEU A 39 0.57 -6.00 7.51
N TRP A 40 0.13 -6.39 6.32
CA TRP A 40 -0.53 -5.50 5.36
C TRP A 40 -1.92 -5.04 5.80
N LEU A 41 -2.67 -5.84 6.55
CA LEU A 41 -4.06 -5.51 6.94
C LEU A 41 -4.23 -4.11 7.58
N PRO A 42 -3.48 -3.73 8.63
CA PRO A 42 -3.58 -2.40 9.23
C PRO A 42 -3.09 -1.28 8.29
N VAL A 43 -2.08 -1.53 7.46
CA VAL A 43 -1.59 -0.55 6.45
C VAL A 43 -2.65 -0.30 5.39
N ASN A 44 -3.24 -1.36 4.84
CA ASN A 44 -4.29 -1.29 3.82
C ASN A 44 -5.53 -0.54 4.31
N THR A 45 -5.89 -0.72 5.58
CA THR A 45 -7.02 -0.02 6.20
C THR A 45 -6.76 1.48 6.24
N ARG A 46 -5.57 1.91 6.65
CA ARG A 46 -5.17 3.33 6.61
C ARG A 46 -5.04 3.86 5.19
N LEU A 47 -4.51 3.08 4.26
CA LEU A 47 -4.42 3.48 2.86
C LEU A 47 -5.79 3.88 2.29
N ARG A 48 -6.85 3.14 2.60
CA ARG A 48 -8.24 3.47 2.18
C ARG A 48 -8.79 4.77 2.77
N MET A 49 -8.26 5.20 3.91
CA MET A 49 -8.62 6.49 4.52
C MET A 49 -7.81 7.65 3.92
N LEU A 50 -6.69 7.35 3.26
CA LEU A 50 -5.83 8.33 2.61
C LEU A 50 -6.12 8.46 1.11
N VAL A 51 -6.63 7.43 0.44
CA VAL A 51 -6.89 7.49 -0.99
C VAL A 51 -8.01 6.53 -1.40
N GLY A 52 -8.65 6.85 -2.52
CA GLY A 52 -9.71 6.08 -3.14
C GLY A 52 -11.09 6.44 -2.63
N VAL A 53 -12.09 5.72 -3.12
CA VAL A 53 -13.52 6.01 -2.89
C VAL A 53 -13.94 5.95 -1.42
N GLY A 54 -13.12 5.38 -0.54
CA GLY A 54 -13.36 5.32 0.91
C GLY A 54 -12.80 6.51 1.69
N ARG A 55 -12.03 7.41 1.06
CA ARG A 55 -11.47 8.60 1.70
C ARG A 55 -12.61 9.55 2.08
N LEU A 56 -12.58 10.06 3.32
CA LEU A 56 -13.43 11.16 3.74
C LEU A 56 -12.84 12.50 3.30
N PRO A 57 -13.64 13.42 2.74
CA PRO A 57 -13.16 14.74 2.33
C PRO A 57 -12.54 15.52 3.50
N ARG A 58 -11.37 16.12 3.27
CA ARG A 58 -10.71 17.06 4.19
C ARG A 58 -10.72 18.47 3.59
N PRO A 59 -10.63 19.54 4.41
CA PRO A 59 -10.47 20.89 3.89
C PRO A 59 -9.27 20.99 2.94
N GLY A 60 -9.47 21.50 1.72
CA GLY A 60 -8.42 21.63 0.70
C GLY A 60 -8.34 20.48 -0.30
N ASP A 61 -9.10 19.39 -0.09
CA ASP A 61 -9.16 18.25 -1.03
C ASP A 61 -9.89 18.61 -2.33
N GLU A 62 -10.63 19.73 -2.40
CA GLU A 62 -11.38 20.15 -3.60
C GLU A 62 -10.48 20.35 -4.82
N ALA A 63 -9.19 20.66 -4.59
CA ALA A 63 -8.18 20.79 -5.63
C ALA A 63 -7.61 19.46 -6.13
N HIS A 64 -7.92 18.34 -5.46
CA HIS A 64 -7.31 17.03 -5.67
C HIS A 64 -8.34 15.90 -5.81
N PRO A 65 -9.27 15.97 -6.79
CA PRO A 65 -10.29 14.95 -7.02
C PRO A 65 -9.69 13.54 -7.25
N GLU A 66 -8.46 13.47 -7.76
CA GLU A 66 -7.73 12.22 -7.96
C GLU A 66 -7.50 11.42 -6.67
N LEU A 67 -7.51 12.05 -5.49
CA LEU A 67 -7.38 11.34 -4.21
C LEU A 67 -8.60 10.46 -3.89
N PHE A 68 -9.72 10.62 -4.58
CA PHE A 68 -10.94 9.84 -4.36
C PHE A 68 -11.17 8.75 -5.42
N ASP A 69 -10.27 8.64 -6.40
CA ASP A 69 -10.37 7.66 -7.47
C ASP A 69 -9.92 6.26 -7.02
N SER A 70 -10.72 5.24 -7.31
CA SER A 70 -10.37 3.83 -7.13
C SER A 70 -9.01 3.48 -7.76
N ARG A 71 -8.69 4.07 -8.92
CA ARG A 71 -7.41 3.83 -9.60
C ARG A 71 -6.21 4.30 -8.78
N SER A 72 -6.34 5.43 -8.08
CA SER A 72 -5.30 5.96 -7.21
C SER A 72 -5.01 5.00 -6.06
N TYR A 73 -6.07 4.42 -5.48
CA TYR A 73 -5.93 3.37 -4.48
C TYR A 73 -5.22 2.13 -5.05
N GLU A 74 -5.60 1.65 -6.24
CA GLU A 74 -4.96 0.48 -6.85
C GLU A 74 -3.47 0.68 -7.14
N LEU A 75 -3.08 1.87 -7.62
CA LEU A 75 -1.69 2.22 -7.87
C LEU A 75 -0.88 2.21 -6.57
N LEU A 76 -1.37 2.87 -5.53
CA LEU A 76 -0.68 2.94 -4.24
C LEU A 76 -0.68 1.60 -3.50
N PHE A 77 -1.76 0.82 -3.61
CA PHE A 77 -1.84 -0.54 -3.11
C PHE A 77 -0.75 -1.41 -3.72
N THR A 78 -0.63 -1.37 -5.06
CA THR A 78 0.37 -2.16 -5.79
C THR A 78 1.77 -1.72 -5.39
N HIS A 79 2.03 -0.41 -5.40
CA HIS A 79 3.32 0.15 -5.04
C HIS A 79 3.77 -0.25 -3.62
N LEU A 80 2.91 -0.06 -2.61
CA LEU A 80 3.26 -0.32 -1.22
C LEU A 80 3.33 -1.82 -0.92
N SER A 81 2.36 -2.61 -1.39
CA SER A 81 2.33 -4.06 -1.08
C SER A 81 3.52 -4.83 -1.67
N GLN A 82 4.06 -4.39 -2.81
CA GLN A 82 5.23 -5.02 -3.45
C GLN A 82 6.54 -4.84 -2.65
N ARG A 83 6.59 -3.86 -1.74
CA ARG A 83 7.77 -3.56 -0.91
C ARG A 83 7.85 -4.42 0.35
N LEU A 84 6.75 -5.08 0.72
CA LEU A 84 6.77 -6.00 1.85
C LEU A 84 7.67 -7.22 1.57
N PRO A 85 8.35 -7.76 2.59
CA PRO A 85 9.08 -9.01 2.46
C PRO A 85 8.13 -10.14 2.02
N PRO A 86 8.63 -11.20 1.35
CA PRO A 86 7.81 -12.33 0.96
C PRO A 86 7.30 -13.11 2.19
N CYS A 87 6.16 -13.79 2.04
CA CYS A 87 5.65 -14.71 3.05
C CYS A 87 6.57 -15.94 3.19
N ARG A 88 6.68 -16.50 4.39
CA ARG A 88 7.44 -17.73 4.68
C ARG A 88 6.58 -18.68 5.50
N ALA A 89 6.37 -19.88 4.98
CA ALA A 89 5.63 -20.97 5.63
C ALA A 89 4.21 -20.59 6.14
N CYS A 90 3.58 -19.54 5.59
CA CYS A 90 2.31 -19.05 6.14
C CYS A 90 1.03 -19.73 5.68
N GLY A 91 1.12 -20.58 4.66
CA GLY A 91 -0.06 -21.20 4.03
C GLY A 91 -0.96 -20.20 3.29
N CYS A 92 -0.68 -18.89 3.40
CA CYS A 92 -1.40 -17.86 2.69
C CYS A 92 -1.00 -17.91 1.21
N ALA A 93 -1.98 -18.14 0.34
CA ALA A 93 -1.84 -17.81 -1.07
C ALA A 93 -2.02 -16.29 -1.22
N ARG A 94 -0.95 -15.49 -1.15
CA ARG A 94 -1.07 -14.07 -1.54
C ARG A 94 0.26 -13.46 -2.01
N PHE A 95 0.16 -12.71 -3.12
CA PHE A 95 1.18 -11.94 -3.86
C PHE A 95 2.24 -12.66 -4.71
N LEU A 96 2.36 -14.00 -4.70
CA LEU A 96 3.35 -14.67 -5.57
C LEU A 96 3.06 -14.46 -7.07
N ALA A 97 1.79 -14.48 -7.50
CA ALA A 97 1.45 -14.38 -8.92
C ALA A 97 1.75 -13.01 -9.57
N LEU A 98 1.90 -11.92 -8.80
CA LEU A 98 2.19 -10.58 -9.34
C LEU A 98 3.69 -10.28 -9.43
N ARG A 99 4.56 -10.99 -8.69
CA ARG A 99 6.02 -10.82 -8.81
C ARG A 99 6.61 -11.58 -10.00
N GLU A 100 5.99 -12.68 -10.40
CA GLU A 100 6.48 -13.51 -11.51
C GLU A 100 5.96 -13.07 -12.88
N ALA A 101 4.86 -12.32 -12.95
CA ALA A 101 4.27 -11.85 -14.21
C ALA A 101 4.90 -10.55 -14.76
N GLY A 102 5.92 -10.00 -14.08
CA GLY A 102 6.59 -8.74 -14.45
C GLY A 102 8.11 -8.83 -14.57
N ALA A 103 8.67 -10.04 -14.65
CA ALA A 103 10.09 -10.30 -14.91
C ALA A 103 10.33 -10.70 -16.37
#